data_AF-X1APZ9-F1
#
_entry.id   AF-X1APZ9-F1
#
_cell.length_a   1.000
_cell.length_b   1.000
_cell.length_c   1.000
_cell.angle_alpha   90.00
_cell.angle_beta   90.00
_cell.angle_gamma   90.00
#
_symmetry.space_group_name_H-M   'P 1'
#
loop_
_entity.id
_entity.type
_entity.pdbx_description
1 polymer ?
#
loop_
_entity_poly.entity_id
_entity_poly.type
_entity_poly.pdbx_seq_one_letter_code
_entity_poly.pdbx_strand_id
1 'polypeptide(L)' 'MKAGGLIFGTNPSLVFSLVKRIKEVTDIPLITKLTPNVTDIAEIAQAAEEAGTEALSLINTLLAMAIDVETRKP' A
#
# COMPACT_ATOMS: atom_id res chain seq x y z
N MET A 1 11.50 2.23 13.07
CA MET A 1 11.68 2.47 11.61
C MET A 1 10.72 3.57 11.19
N LYS A 2 11.21 4.70 10.65
CA LYS A 2 10.36 5.70 9.98
C LYS A 2 10.58 5.56 8.47
N ALA A 3 9.94 4.56 7.88
CA ALA A 3 9.68 4.53 6.45
C ALA A 3 8.21 4.93 6.30
N GLY A 4 7.90 5.96 5.51
CA GLY A 4 6.52 6.39 5.29
C GLY A 4 5.68 5.25 4.70
N GLY A 5 4.36 5.26 4.93
CA GLY A 5 3.43 4.23 4.45
C GLY A 5 3.48 4.00 2.93
N LEU A 6 3.98 4.98 2.16
CA LEU A 6 4.18 4.84 0.71
C LEU A 6 5.20 3.75 0.36
N ILE A 7 6.29 3.62 1.13
CA ILE A 7 7.39 2.69 0.80
C ILE A 7 6.94 1.22 0.96
N PHE A 8 6.08 0.95 1.93
CA PHE A 8 5.60 -0.42 2.16
C PHE A 8 4.61 -0.87 1.09
N GLY A 9 3.79 0.02 0.53
CA GLY A 9 2.74 -0.33 -0.41
C GLY A 9 3.17 -0.55 -1.86
N THR A 10 4.44 -0.30 -2.20
CA THR A 10 4.93 -0.32 -3.60
C THR A 10 5.93 -1.43 -3.91
N ASN A 11 6.23 -2.30 -2.94
CA ASN A 11 7.16 -3.42 -3.12
C ASN A 11 6.51 -4.72 -2.60
N PRO A 12 6.30 -5.74 -3.46
CA PRO A 12 5.64 -6.99 -3.07
C PRO A 12 6.30 -7.68 -1.85
N SER A 13 7.63 -7.78 -1.81
CA SER A 13 8.36 -8.42 -0.70
C SER A 13 8.18 -7.70 0.63
N LEU A 14 8.11 -6.36 0.61
CA LEU A 14 7.84 -5.56 1.81
C LEU A 14 6.39 -5.71 2.28
N VAL A 15 5.42 -5.71 1.36
CA VAL A 15 4.01 -5.97 1.69
C VAL A 15 3.87 -7.34 2.35
N PHE A 16 4.43 -8.38 1.73
CA PHE A 16 4.38 -9.73 2.28
C PHE A 16 4.94 -9.78 3.70
N SER A 17 6.15 -9.27 3.89
CA SER A 17 6.84 -9.29 5.19
C SER A 17 6.07 -8.52 6.27
N LEU A 18 5.46 -7.39 5.90
CA LEU A 18 4.68 -6.57 6.82
C LEU A 18 3.36 -7.27 7.22
N VAL A 19 2.58 -7.72 6.24
CA VAL A 19 1.30 -8.41 6.48
C VAL A 19 1.53 -9.68 7.30
N LYS A 20 2.54 -10.47 6.94
CA LYS A 20 2.89 -11.70 7.66
C LYS A 20 3.19 -11.44 9.12
N ARG A 21 4.01 -10.42 9.41
CA ARG A 21 4.38 -10.05 10.78
C ARG A 21 3.20 -9.51 11.58
N ILE A 22 2.25 -8.84 10.94
CA ILE A 22 1.00 -8.41 11.59
C ILE A 22 0.16 -9.64 11.94
N LYS A 23 -0.03 -10.58 11.00
CA LYS A 23 -0.77 -11.83 11.21
C LYS A 23 -0.19 -12.72 12.31
N GLU A 24 1.11 -12.64 12.57
CA GLU A 24 1.76 -13.37 13.68
C GLU A 24 1.43 -12.81 15.08
N VAL A 25 0.91 -11.59 15.17
CA VAL A 25 0.67 -10.91 16.46
C VAL A 25 -0.81 -10.55 16.70
N THR A 26 -1.71 -10.92 15.79
CA THR A 26 -3.15 -10.67 15.93
C THR A 26 -4.00 -11.74 15.26
N ASP A 27 -5.09 -12.11 15.92
CA ASP A 27 -6.12 -12.99 15.37
C ASP A 27 -7.32 -12.21 14.78
N ILE A 28 -7.30 -10.88 14.87
CA ILE A 28 -8.34 -10.02 14.29
C ILE A 28 -8.22 -10.05 12.75
N PRO A 29 -9.32 -10.14 11.99
CA PRO A 29 -9.29 -10.08 10.53
C PRO A 29 -8.57 -8.83 10.01
N LEU A 30 -7.69 -9.03 9.03
CA LEU A 30 -6.84 -7.98 8.46
C LEU A 30 -7.31 -7.60 7.06
N ILE A 31 -7.58 -6.30 6.88
CA ILE A 31 -7.86 -5.69 5.58
C ILE A 31 -6.65 -4.87 5.15
N THR A 32 -5.96 -5.29 4.08
CA THR A 32 -4.79 -4.56 3.56
C THR A 32 -5.24 -3.52 2.54
N LYS A 33 -4.97 -2.24 2.79
CA LYS A 33 -5.35 -1.13 1.89
C LYS A 33 -4.21 -0.77 0.94
N LEU A 34 -4.43 -0.94 -0.36
CA LEU A 34 -3.38 -0.81 -1.38
C LEU A 34 -3.36 0.57 -2.03
N THR A 35 -2.15 1.04 -2.34
CA THR A 35 -1.92 2.28 -3.10
C THR A 35 -2.06 2.00 -4.60
N PRO A 36 -2.70 2.89 -5.38
CA PRO A 36 -2.75 2.76 -6.84
C PRO A 36 -1.43 3.16 -7.52
N ASN A 37 -0.49 3.75 -6.77
CA ASN A 37 0.74 4.34 -7.31
C ASN A 37 1.85 3.27 -7.50
N VAL A 38 1.54 2.23 -8.25
CA VAL A 38 2.44 1.11 -8.59
C VAL A 38 2.32 0.77 -10.07
N THR A 39 3.33 0.11 -10.64
CA THR A 39 3.30 -0.33 -12.04
C THR A 39 2.30 -1.46 -12.26
N ASP A 40 2.33 -2.47 -11.39
CA ASP A 40 1.41 -3.60 -11.42
C ASP A 40 0.82 -3.82 -10.01
N ILE A 41 -0.50 -3.64 -9.88
CA ILE A 41 -1.20 -3.83 -8.61
C ILE A 41 -1.45 -5.31 -8.30
N ALA A 42 -1.44 -6.19 -9.31
CA ALA A 42 -1.67 -7.62 -9.12
C ALA A 42 -0.55 -8.25 -8.30
N GLU A 43 0.72 -7.89 -8.57
CA GLU A 43 1.87 -8.37 -7.78
C GLU A 43 1.77 -7.98 -6.30
N ILE A 44 1.30 -6.75 -6.05
CA ILE A 44 1.11 -6.23 -4.68
C ILE A 44 -0.04 -6.94 -3.98
N ALA A 45 -1.16 -7.13 -4.67
CA ALA A 45 -2.33 -7.82 -4.16
C ALA A 45 -2.03 -9.29 -3.83
N GLN A 46 -1.33 -9.98 -4.72
CA GLN A 46 -0.91 -11.37 -4.53
C GLN A 46 0.02 -11.50 -3.31
N ALA A 47 1.00 -10.61 -3.16
CA ALA A 47 1.88 -10.63 -1.99
C ALA A 47 1.14 -10.42 -0.66
N ALA A 48 0.08 -9.59 -0.65
CA ALA A 48 -0.75 -9.38 0.53
C ALA A 48 -1.61 -10.62 0.85
N GLU A 49 -2.20 -11.24 -0.18
CA GLU A 49 -2.99 -12.48 -0.06
C GLU A 49 -2.12 -13.63 0.46
N GLU A 50 -0.95 -13.87 -0.15
CA GLU A 50 0.00 -14.92 0.25
C GLU A 50 0.51 -14.73 1.70
N ALA A 51 0.59 -13.50 2.18
CA ALA A 51 0.96 -13.19 3.55
C ALA A 51 -0.18 -13.38 4.58
N GLY A 52 -1.41 -13.59 4.10
CA GLY A 52 -2.55 -13.98 4.93
C GLY A 52 -3.52 -12.85 5.27
N THR A 53 -3.60 -11.78 4.48
CA THR A 53 -4.70 -10.81 4.63
C THR A 53 -6.03 -11.42 4.19
N GLU A 54 -7.11 -11.20 4.94
CA GLU A 54 -8.43 -11.75 4.61
C GLU A 54 -9.18 -10.94 3.54
N ALA A 55 -8.88 -9.65 3.43
CA ALA A 55 -9.48 -8.79 2.41
C ALA A 55 -8.53 -7.69 1.94
N LEU A 56 -8.80 -7.17 0.74
CA LEU A 56 -8.12 -6.03 0.17
C LEU A 56 -9.07 -4.83 0.12
N SER A 57 -8.54 -3.63 0.43
CA SER A 57 -9.24 -2.37 0.23
C SER A 57 -8.50 -1.54 -0.83
N LEU A 58 -9.23 -1.05 -1.82
CA LEU A 58 -8.69 -0.31 -2.97
C LEU A 58 -9.63 0.87 -3.30
N ILE A 59 -9.15 2.02 -3.77
CA ILE A 59 -7.74 2.47 -3.85
C ILE A 59 -7.42 3.47 -2.71
N ASN A 60 -6.13 3.67 -2.43
CA ASN A 60 -5.67 4.89 -1.76
C ASN A 60 -5.63 6.07 -2.77
N THR A 61 -5.12 7.22 -2.35
CA THR A 61 -5.08 8.45 -3.14
C THR A 61 -4.04 8.36 -4.27
N LEU A 62 -4.38 8.90 -5.44
CA LEU A 62 -3.41 9.12 -6.53
C LEU A 62 -2.52 10.31 -6.19
N LEU A 63 -1.24 10.23 -6.55
CA LEU A 63 -0.34 11.38 -6.43
C LEU A 63 -0.72 12.43 -7.48
N ALA A 64 -1.09 13.61 -7.01
CA ALA A 64 -1.42 14.76 -7.85
C ALA A 64 -1.05 16.06 -7.14
N MET A 65 -0.88 17.12 -7.91
CA MET A 65 -0.54 18.46 -7.43
C MET A 65 -1.26 19.48 -8.31
N ALA A 66 -2.01 20.39 -7.70
CA ALA A 66 -2.55 21.53 -8.42
C ALA A 66 -1.40 22.48 -8.78
N ILE A 67 -1.51 23.21 -9.88
CA ILE A 67 -0.55 24.27 -10.23
C ILE A 67 -1.37 25.52 -10.52
N ASP A 68 -1.09 26.57 -9.77
CA ASP A 68 -1.62 27.91 -10.04
C ASP A 68 -0.91 28.47 -11.28
N VAL A 69 -1.70 28.80 -12.31
CA VAL A 69 -1.19 29.24 -13.61
C VAL A 69 -0.62 30.66 -13.60
N GLU A 70 -1.07 31.51 -12.68
CA GLU A 70 -0.63 32.90 -12.54
C GLU A 70 0.71 32.96 -11.81
N THR A 71 0.82 32.21 -10.71
CA THR A 71 2.02 32.19 -9.87
C THR A 71 3.04 31.14 -10.30
N ARG A 72 2.64 30.22 -11.19
CA ARG A 72 3.42 29.05 -11.65
C ARG A 72 3.93 28.17 -10.51
N LYS A 73 3.20 28.19 -9.39
CA LYS A 73 3.54 27.42 -8.20
C LYS A 73 2.58 26.25 -8.04
N PRO A 74 3.10 25.12 -7.53
CA PRO A 74 2.24 24.07 -7.02
C PRO A 74 1.49 24.47 -5.74
#